data_AF-A0AAJ0XHT0-F1
#
_entry.id   AF-A0AAJ0XHT0-F1
#
_cell.length_a   1.000
_cell.length_b   1.000
_cell.length_c   1.000
_cell.angle_alpha   90.00
_cell.angle_beta   90.00
_cell.angle_gamma   90.00
#
_symmetry.space_group_name_H-M   'P 1'
#
loop_
_entity.id
_entity.type
_entity.pdbx_description
1 polymer ?
#
loop_
_entity_poly.entity_id
_entity_poly.type
_entity_poly.pdbx_seq_one_letter_code
_entity_poly.pdbx_strand_id
1 'polypeptide(L)'
;MAELADIPIHIAQPEAEPQHFGNALPILNEIRHALERFAEQGEPTRIDLAAMPFGPGDEDRLMALLGQGEVEASVDALGPTRVWETRFPGVWVLDYANVEGERIALQIEVDEVPQMLRTQRADITDSLAALDAALAAATTADPAGEPRP
;
A
#
# COMPACT_ATOMS: atom_id res chain seq x y z
N MET A 1 54.23 32.63 38.71
CA MET A 1 54.39 31.31 38.05
C MET A 1 53.11 30.54 38.29
N ALA A 2 52.25 30.57 37.28
CA ALA A 2 50.97 29.88 37.21
C ALA A 2 51.21 28.34 37.02
N GLU A 3 50.32 27.38 37.21
CA GLU A 3 48.85 27.30 37.14
C GLU A 3 48.32 26.17 38.03
N LEU A 4 47.05 26.28 38.41
CA LEU A 4 46.26 25.29 39.14
C LEU A 4 45.90 24.09 38.24
N ALA A 5 45.77 22.94 38.91
CA ALA A 5 45.48 21.59 38.46
C ALA A 5 44.42 21.40 37.36
N ASP A 6 44.71 20.42 36.50
CA ASP A 6 43.82 19.70 35.57
C ASP A 6 42.45 19.37 36.19
N ILE A 7 41.39 19.82 35.52
CA ILE A 7 40.02 19.37 35.77
C ILE A 7 39.68 18.36 34.67
N PRO A 8 39.44 17.07 34.99
CA PRO A 8 38.98 16.11 33.99
C PRO A 8 37.56 16.46 33.57
N ILE A 9 37.38 16.80 32.29
CA ILE A 9 36.07 16.99 31.67
C ILE A 9 35.44 15.61 31.49
N HIS A 10 34.50 15.26 32.38
CA HIS A 10 33.57 14.18 32.13
C HIS A 10 32.52 14.67 31.12
N ILE A 11 32.60 14.16 29.90
CA ILE A 11 31.53 14.30 28.90
C ILE A 11 30.38 13.44 29.42
N ALA A 12 29.38 14.08 30.03
CA ALA A 12 28.07 13.48 30.20
C ALA A 12 27.60 13.11 28.78
N GLN A 13 27.43 11.81 28.52
CA GLN A 13 26.84 11.33 27.28
C GLN A 13 25.52 12.09 27.09
N PRO A 14 25.26 12.71 25.94
CA PRO A 14 23.99 13.38 25.73
C PRO A 14 22.89 12.34 25.92
N GLU A 15 21.97 12.66 26.83
CA GLU A 15 20.67 11.99 26.92
C GLU A 15 20.12 11.89 25.50
N ALA A 16 19.70 10.67 25.11
CA ALA A 16 19.28 10.33 23.76
C ALA A 16 18.49 11.50 23.12
N GLU A 17 19.05 12.09 22.07
CA GLU A 17 18.36 13.11 21.28
C GLU A 17 16.94 12.60 20.97
N PRO A 18 15.88 13.41 21.09
CA PRO A 18 14.57 13.00 20.64
C PRO A 18 14.73 12.58 19.18
N GLN A 19 14.56 11.28 18.91
CA GLN A 19 14.59 10.72 17.57
C GLN A 19 13.70 11.63 16.72
N HIS A 20 14.28 12.34 15.76
CA HIS A 20 13.53 13.31 14.96
C HIS A 20 12.62 12.52 14.03
N PHE A 21 11.40 12.25 14.51
CA PHE A 21 10.31 11.59 13.78
C PHE A 21 9.68 12.52 12.73
N GLY A 22 10.53 13.18 11.93
CA GLY A 22 10.21 14.44 11.27
C GLY A 22 9.10 14.33 10.22
N ASN A 23 8.98 13.17 9.57
CA ASN A 23 8.20 13.05 8.34
C ASN A 23 6.89 12.28 8.47
N ALA A 24 6.66 11.51 9.55
CA ALA A 24 5.39 10.81 9.76
C ALA A 24 4.19 11.79 9.86
N LEU A 25 4.35 12.91 10.59
CA LEU A 25 3.29 13.93 10.73
C LEU A 25 3.00 14.71 9.43
N PRO A 26 4.01 15.19 8.68
CA PRO A 26 3.80 15.74 7.35
C PRO A 26 3.02 14.81 6.42
N ILE A 27 3.34 13.51 6.41
CA ILE A 27 2.64 12.54 5.56
C ILE A 27 1.18 12.37 5.98
N LEU A 28 0.89 12.31 7.28
CA LEU A 28 -0.51 12.29 7.75
C LEU A 28 -1.28 13.56 7.37
N ASN A 29 -0.61 14.73 7.38
CA ASN A 29 -1.22 15.97 6.87
C ASN A 29 -1.49 15.90 5.37
N GLU A 30 -0.60 15.31 4.58
CA GLU A 30 -0.78 15.10 3.15
C GLU A 30 -1.95 14.15 2.87
N ILE A 31 -2.03 13.03 3.59
CA ILE A 31 -3.15 12.08 3.52
C ILE A 31 -4.47 12.77 3.89
N ARG A 32 -4.49 13.61 4.94
CA ARG A 32 -5.68 14.40 5.27
C ARG A 32 -6.10 15.29 4.10
N HIS A 33 -5.18 16.02 3.50
CA HIS A 33 -5.52 16.89 2.36
C HIS A 33 -5.96 16.10 1.12
N ALA A 34 -5.39 14.92 0.89
CA ALA A 34 -5.85 14.01 -0.15
C ALA A 34 -7.28 13.52 0.12
N LEU A 35 -7.60 13.14 1.36
CA LEU A 35 -8.95 12.78 1.78
C LEU A 35 -9.94 13.93 1.63
N GLU A 36 -9.55 15.15 2.01
CA GLU A 36 -10.38 16.35 1.86
C GLU A 36 -10.74 16.59 0.38
N ARG A 37 -9.73 16.55 -0.52
CA ARG A 37 -9.96 16.66 -1.97
C ARG A 37 -10.81 15.52 -2.51
N PHE A 38 -10.57 14.29 -2.07
CA PHE A 38 -11.34 13.12 -2.50
C PHE A 38 -12.81 13.24 -2.07
N ALA A 39 -13.06 13.65 -0.83
CA ALA A 39 -14.42 13.84 -0.31
C ALA A 39 -15.19 14.96 -1.04
N GLU A 40 -14.50 16.03 -1.44
CA GLU A 40 -15.13 17.17 -2.12
C GLU A 40 -15.30 16.97 -3.63
N GLN A 41 -14.34 16.31 -4.28
CA GLN A 41 -14.19 16.31 -5.75
C GLN A 41 -14.20 14.91 -6.36
N GLY A 42 -14.07 13.86 -5.55
CA GLY A 42 -13.91 12.48 -6.02
C GLY A 42 -12.58 12.22 -6.75
N GLU A 43 -11.58 13.09 -6.57
CA GLU A 43 -10.28 12.96 -7.22
C GLU A 43 -9.34 12.05 -6.42
N PRO A 44 -9.02 10.84 -6.91
CA PRO A 44 -8.13 9.94 -6.19
C PRO A 44 -6.70 10.48 -6.17
N THR A 45 -5.98 10.25 -5.09
CA THR A 45 -4.59 10.70 -4.93
C THR A 45 -3.70 9.52 -4.57
N ARG A 46 -2.49 9.47 -5.14
CA ARG A 46 -1.45 8.52 -4.78
C ARG A 46 -0.25 9.25 -4.19
N ILE A 47 0.28 8.73 -3.09
CA ILE A 47 1.43 9.27 -2.36
C ILE A 47 2.49 8.16 -2.31
N ASP A 48 3.65 8.40 -2.93
CA ASP A 48 4.76 7.46 -2.91
C ASP A 48 5.59 7.68 -1.65
N LEU A 49 5.52 6.71 -0.73
CA LEU A 49 6.26 6.77 0.53
C LEU A 49 7.75 6.51 0.29
N ALA A 50 8.10 5.62 -0.65
CA ALA A 50 9.50 5.30 -0.94
C ALA A 50 10.29 6.51 -1.49
N ALA A 51 9.60 7.49 -2.07
CA ALA A 51 10.19 8.74 -2.55
C ALA A 51 10.46 9.78 -1.44
N MET A 52 10.01 9.52 -0.21
CA MET A 52 10.15 10.45 0.92
C MET A 52 11.28 10.03 1.88
N PRO A 53 12.02 11.00 2.45
CA PRO A 53 13.10 10.68 3.38
C PRO A 53 12.51 10.18 4.71
N PHE A 54 12.44 8.88 4.94
CA PHE A 54 12.06 8.35 6.26
C PHE A 54 13.26 8.31 7.21
N GLY A 55 13.08 8.84 8.42
CA GLY A 55 13.98 8.54 9.53
C GLY A 55 13.75 7.12 10.05
N PRO A 56 14.71 6.55 10.81
CA PRO A 56 14.51 5.26 11.48
C PRO A 56 13.22 5.26 12.32
N GLY A 57 12.30 4.34 12.04
CA GLY A 57 11.03 4.18 12.77
C GLY A 57 9.89 5.12 12.36
N ASP A 58 10.08 6.03 11.40
CA ASP A 58 9.00 6.90 10.92
C ASP A 58 7.91 6.11 10.18
N GLU A 59 8.31 5.13 9.36
CA GLU A 59 7.36 4.27 8.65
C GLU A 59 6.52 3.46 9.64
N ASP A 60 7.16 2.79 10.60
CA ASP A 60 6.46 2.00 11.64
C ASP A 60 5.46 2.87 12.41
N ARG A 61 5.85 4.09 12.76
CA ARG A 61 4.99 5.05 13.43
C ARG A 61 3.83 5.48 12.54
N LEU A 62 4.08 5.77 11.27
CA LEU A 62 3.04 6.11 10.30
C LEU A 62 2.04 4.96 10.16
N MET A 63 2.53 3.73 9.97
CA MET A 63 1.69 2.53 9.86
C MET A 63 0.89 2.29 11.15
N ALA A 64 1.48 2.47 12.33
CA ALA A 64 0.77 2.37 13.59
C ALA A 64 -0.32 3.45 13.76
N LEU A 65 -0.09 4.66 13.25
CA LEU A 65 -1.06 5.76 13.28
C LEU A 65 -2.19 5.57 12.25
N LEU A 66 -1.89 5.01 11.08
CA LEU A 66 -2.88 4.64 10.09
C LEU A 66 -3.72 3.44 10.57
N GLY A 67 -3.10 2.49 11.26
CA GLY A 67 -3.74 1.27 11.71
C GLY A 67 -4.24 0.42 10.54
N GLN A 68 -5.03 -0.60 10.86
CA GLN A 68 -5.62 -1.52 9.88
C GLN A 68 -7.14 -1.39 9.91
N GLY A 69 -7.74 -1.37 8.73
CA GLY A 69 -9.17 -1.37 8.49
C GLY A 69 -9.73 -2.77 8.30
N GLU A 70 -10.83 -2.87 7.56
CA GLU A 70 -11.60 -4.10 7.41
C GLU A 70 -11.18 -4.92 6.17
N VAL A 71 -10.57 -4.27 5.18
CA VAL A 71 -10.30 -4.87 3.86
C VAL A 71 -8.80 -5.07 3.66
N GLU A 72 -8.42 -6.28 3.26
CA GLU A 72 -7.08 -6.62 2.77
C GLU A 72 -7.21 -7.50 1.52
N ALA A 73 -6.32 -7.29 0.56
CA ALA A 73 -6.22 -8.02 -0.69
C ALA A 73 -4.75 -8.31 -1.02
N SER A 74 -4.52 -9.39 -1.75
CA SER A 74 -3.21 -9.73 -2.32
C SER A 74 -3.36 -9.83 -3.83
N VAL A 75 -2.42 -9.21 -4.55
CA VAL A 75 -2.35 -9.25 -6.02
C VAL A 75 -1.01 -9.86 -6.40
N ASP A 76 -1.05 -10.99 -7.10
CA ASP A 76 0.14 -11.66 -7.61
C ASP A 76 0.35 -11.30 -9.08
N ALA A 77 1.08 -10.20 -9.32
CA ALA A 77 1.39 -9.70 -10.65
C ALA A 77 2.85 -9.23 -10.70
N LEU A 78 3.75 -10.06 -11.25
CA LEU A 78 5.20 -9.82 -11.28
C LEU A 78 5.86 -9.69 -9.89
N GLY A 79 5.22 -10.27 -8.88
CA GLY A 79 5.57 -10.17 -7.46
C GLY A 79 4.30 -10.00 -6.63
N PRO A 80 4.32 -10.35 -5.33
CA PRO A 80 3.16 -10.15 -4.48
C PRO A 80 3.03 -8.66 -4.13
N THR A 81 1.83 -8.12 -4.31
CA THR A 81 1.47 -6.81 -3.78
C THR A 81 0.39 -6.98 -2.74
N ARG A 82 0.66 -6.51 -1.52
CA ARG A 82 -0.33 -6.47 -0.45
C ARG A 82 -1.01 -5.12 -0.46
N VAL A 83 -2.34 -5.13 -0.40
CA VAL A 83 -3.16 -3.93 -0.40
C VAL A 83 -4.11 -4.01 0.77
N TRP A 84 -4.10 -3.03 1.66
CA TRP A 84 -5.05 -3.01 2.77
C TRP A 84 -5.59 -1.61 3.03
N GLU A 85 -6.83 -1.56 3.48
CA GLU A 85 -7.44 -0.33 3.98
C GLU A 85 -6.91 -0.05 5.38
N THR A 86 -6.65 1.22 5.68
CA THR A 86 -6.28 1.66 7.02
C THR A 86 -7.53 1.79 7.91
N ARG A 87 -7.38 2.18 9.17
CA ARG A 87 -8.56 2.47 10.03
C ARG A 87 -9.39 3.66 9.53
N PHE A 88 -8.85 4.42 8.56
CA PHE A 88 -9.52 5.54 7.91
C PHE A 88 -10.04 5.06 6.54
N PRO A 89 -11.37 4.91 6.39
CA PRO A 89 -11.93 4.41 5.13
C PRO A 89 -11.56 5.30 3.95
N GLY A 90 -11.28 4.65 2.82
CA GLY A 90 -10.80 5.33 1.62
C GLY A 90 -9.31 5.69 1.63
N VAL A 91 -8.55 5.35 2.68
CA VAL A 91 -7.08 5.40 2.70
C VAL A 91 -6.53 3.98 2.67
N TRP A 92 -5.76 3.68 1.65
CA TRP A 92 -5.23 2.36 1.34
C TRP A 92 -3.71 2.38 1.34
N VAL A 93 -3.09 1.32 1.82
CA VAL A 93 -1.66 1.09 1.70
C VAL A 93 -1.42 0.01 0.64
N LEU A 94 -0.48 0.26 -0.25
CA LEU A 94 -0.04 -0.66 -1.29
C LEU A 94 1.45 -0.95 -1.06
N ASP A 95 1.75 -2.20 -0.69
CA ASP A 95 3.08 -2.71 -0.41
C ASP A 95 3.50 -3.66 -1.52
N TYR A 96 4.35 -3.16 -2.41
CA TYR A 96 4.82 -3.87 -3.59
C TYR A 96 6.10 -4.62 -3.26
N ALA A 97 6.13 -5.92 -3.55
CA ALA A 97 7.34 -6.71 -3.52
C ALA A 97 7.68 -7.29 -4.89
N ASN A 98 8.96 -7.58 -5.12
CA ASN A 98 9.42 -8.32 -6.29
C ASN A 98 9.15 -9.82 -6.14
N VAL A 99 9.48 -10.60 -7.16
CA VAL A 99 9.32 -12.08 -7.16
C VAL A 99 10.15 -12.79 -6.07
N GLU A 100 11.16 -12.13 -5.50
CA GLU A 100 12.00 -12.64 -4.40
C GLU A 100 11.43 -12.27 -3.02
N GLY A 101 10.33 -11.50 -2.97
CA GLY A 101 9.68 -11.06 -1.74
C GLY A 101 10.29 -9.81 -1.11
N GLU A 102 11.21 -9.14 -1.81
CA GLU A 102 11.80 -7.88 -1.35
C GLU A 102 10.88 -6.71 -1.69
N ARG A 103 10.57 -5.86 -0.69
CA ARG A 103 9.76 -4.66 -0.88
C ARG A 103 10.47 -3.69 -1.84
N ILE A 104 9.78 -3.33 -2.91
CA ILE A 104 10.28 -2.40 -3.94
C ILE A 104 9.61 -1.03 -3.85
N ALA A 105 8.39 -0.95 -3.33
CA ALA A 105 7.68 0.31 -3.15
C ALA A 105 6.63 0.19 -2.04
N LEU A 106 6.38 1.31 -1.37
CA LEU A 106 5.29 1.46 -0.43
C LEU A 106 4.53 2.74 -0.79
N GLN A 107 3.22 2.63 -0.98
CA GLN A 107 2.40 3.75 -1.44
C GLN A 107 1.14 3.86 -0.61
N ILE A 108 0.64 5.09 -0.47
CA ILE A 108 -0.71 5.35 0.00
C ILE A 108 -1.56 5.75 -1.20
N GLU A 109 -2.75 5.17 -1.28
CA GLU A 109 -3.76 5.57 -2.25
C GLU A 109 -5.01 6.03 -1.50
N VAL A 110 -5.52 7.20 -1.87
CA VAL A 110 -6.80 7.72 -1.39
C VAL A 110 -7.82 7.57 -2.51
N ASP A 111 -8.71 6.59 -2.37
CA ASP A 111 -9.76 6.23 -3.33
C ASP A 111 -10.81 5.34 -2.62
N GLU A 112 -11.99 5.18 -3.21
CA GLU A 112 -13.01 4.22 -2.76
C GLU A 112 -12.51 2.77 -2.86
N VAL A 113 -11.78 2.47 -3.93
CA VAL A 113 -11.18 1.16 -4.20
C VAL A 113 -9.89 1.39 -4.97
N PRO A 114 -8.74 0.86 -4.53
CA PRO A 114 -7.47 1.04 -5.21
C PRO A 114 -7.54 0.69 -6.69
N GLN A 115 -6.94 1.51 -7.52
CA GLN A 115 -6.93 1.39 -8.98
C GLN A 115 -6.45 0.01 -9.43
N MET A 116 -5.46 -0.57 -8.74
CA MET A 116 -4.93 -1.90 -9.08
C MET A 116 -5.94 -3.04 -8.84
N LEU A 117 -6.92 -2.85 -7.95
CA LEU A 117 -7.99 -3.82 -7.72
C LEU A 117 -9.14 -3.66 -8.74
N ARG A 118 -9.12 -2.61 -9.57
CA ARG A 118 -10.15 -2.38 -10.59
C ARG A 118 -9.77 -3.08 -11.89
N THR A 119 -10.60 -4.03 -12.32
CA THR A 119 -10.46 -4.68 -13.62
C THR A 119 -10.61 -3.67 -14.76
N GLN A 120 -9.73 -3.74 -15.76
CA GLN A 120 -9.78 -2.84 -16.89
C GLN A 120 -10.92 -3.23 -17.85
N ARG A 121 -11.48 -2.25 -18.56
CA ARG A 121 -12.61 -2.49 -19.48
C ARG A 121 -12.25 -3.42 -20.63
N ALA A 122 -10.99 -3.41 -21.07
CA ALA A 122 -10.48 -4.33 -22.09
C ALA A 122 -10.55 -5.78 -21.61
N ASP A 123 -10.00 -6.07 -20.42
CA ASP A 123 -10.03 -7.41 -19.82
C ASP A 123 -11.46 -7.94 -19.63
N ILE A 124 -12.41 -7.07 -19.28
CA ILE A 124 -13.84 -7.43 -19.18
C ILE A 124 -14.40 -7.85 -20.56
N THR A 125 -14.02 -7.11 -21.61
CA THR A 125 -14.47 -7.41 -22.98
C THR A 125 -13.87 -8.74 -23.47
N ASP A 126 -12.59 -8.97 -23.20
CA ASP A 126 -11.91 -10.22 -23.53
C ASP A 126 -12.50 -11.40 -22.74
N SER A 127 -12.86 -11.17 -21.47
CA SER A 127 -13.51 -12.17 -20.62
C SER A 127 -14.89 -12.58 -21.16
N LEU A 128 -15.66 -11.65 -21.71
CA LEU A 128 -16.94 -11.96 -22.34
C LEU A 128 -16.75 -12.89 -23.53
N ALA A 129 -15.82 -12.57 -24.43
CA ALA A 129 -15.53 -13.39 -25.60
C ALA A 129 -15.02 -14.80 -25.20
N ALA A 130 -14.16 -14.88 -24.18
CA ALA A 130 -13.67 -16.15 -23.65
C ALA A 130 -14.81 -16.99 -23.04
N LEU A 131 -15.74 -16.36 -22.33
CA LEU A 131 -16.89 -17.03 -21.72
C LEU A 131 -17.88 -17.54 -22.79
N ASP A 132 -18.15 -16.74 -23.82
CA ASP A 132 -19.00 -17.16 -24.95
C ASP A 132 -18.42 -18.40 -25.66
N ALA A 133 -17.10 -18.41 -25.89
CA ALA A 133 -16.41 -19.56 -26.47
C ALA A 133 -16.50 -20.80 -25.56
N ALA A 134 -16.33 -20.64 -24.24
CA ALA A 134 -16.46 -21.72 -23.27
C ALA A 134 -17.88 -22.31 -23.25
N LEU A 135 -18.91 -21.47 -23.31
CA LEU A 135 -20.32 -21.90 -23.35
C LEU A 135 -20.65 -22.66 -24.64
N ALA A 136 -20.17 -22.20 -25.79
CA ALA A 136 -20.36 -22.89 -27.07
C ALA A 136 -19.67 -24.27 -27.06
N ALA A 137 -18.44 -24.36 -26.52
CA ALA A 137 -17.72 -25.62 -26.37
C ALA A 137 -18.45 -26.59 -25.45
N ALA A 138 -18.95 -26.12 -24.30
CA ALA A 138 -19.69 -26.94 -23.34
C ALA A 138 -21.01 -27.48 -23.93
N THR A 139 -21.69 -26.71 -24.79
CA THR A 139 -22.95 -27.11 -25.42
C THR A 139 -22.73 -28.09 -26.59
N THR A 140 -21.61 -27.97 -27.30
CA THR A 140 -21.28 -28.86 -28.44
C THR A 140 -20.71 -30.21 -27.97
N ALA A 141 -20.16 -30.25 -26.74
CA ALA A 141 -19.63 -31.44 -26.10
C ALA A 141 -20.70 -32.39 -25.51
N ASP A 142 -21.99 -32.08 -25.67
CA ASP A 142 -23.09 -33.03 -25.46
C ASP A 142 -23.60 -33.64 -26.78
N PRO A 143 -22.95 -34.71 -27.30
CA PRO A 143 -23.56 -35.57 -28.29
C PRO A 143 -23.65 -37.01 -27.76
N ALA A 144 -24.53 -37.31 -26.80
CA ALA A 144 -25.26 -38.59 -26.70
C ALA A 144 -26.02 -38.74 -25.38
N GLY A 145 -27.30 -38.39 -25.40
CA GLY A 145 -28.31 -39.23 -24.77
C GLY A 145 -28.30 -40.60 -25.48
N GLU A 146 -27.62 -41.58 -24.90
CA GLU A 146 -27.66 -42.97 -25.36
C GLU A 146 -29.05 -43.58 -25.03
N PRO A 147 -29.78 -44.19 -25.99
CA PRO A 147 -30.94 -44.99 -25.67
C PRO A 147 -30.48 -46.28 -24.99
N ARG A 148 -30.91 -46.51 -23.73
CA ARG A 148 -30.65 -47.75 -22.99
C ARG A 148 -31.61 -48.86 -23.48
N PRO A 149 -31.14 -50.12 -23.63
CA PRO A 149 -31.90 -51.23 -24.21
C PRO A 149 -33.17 -51.63 -23.44
#